data_AF-A0A953IRD3-F1
#
_entry.id   AF-A0A953IRD3-F1
#
_cell.length_a   1.000
_cell.length_b   1.000
_cell.length_c   1.000
_cell.angle_alpha   90.00
_cell.angle_beta   90.00
_cell.angle_gamma   90.00
#
_symmetry.space_group_name_H-M   'P 1'
#
loop_
_entity.id
_entity.type
_entity.pdbx_description
1 polymer ?
#
loop_
_entity_poly.entity_id
_entity_poly.type
_entity_poly.pdbx_seq_one_letter_code
_entity_poly.pdbx_strand_id
1 'polypeptide(L)'
;FGAAVLALGIALTVTRQASTELIAQILTVIGALSFAGALMVYDDASLRAATAITIVLAASALVARSSLLIALAVLSLAACLGARTSYRHAVYSLAIQEPTVTIVLFSGLALAAYLISKRLKADYERLAITAARVSILLVNFGFWIGSLWGDRLLLGRHLFNPGSISPTGSWRTAVVIPDTVFTIGWALALLAVGVWGARENRRWVVNTAAVFGGIHFYTQWFSILRANAISVLGGGILILICAMALYRYNKAAA
;
A
#
# COMPACT_ATOMS: atom_id res chain seq x y z
N PHE A 1 -1.41 19.64 -21.53
CA PHE A 1 -2.69 18.92 -21.70
C PHE A 1 -3.30 18.51 -20.36
N GLY A 2 -2.70 17.56 -19.60
CA GLY A 2 -3.28 17.06 -18.34
C GLY A 2 -3.67 18.14 -17.31
N ALA A 3 -2.79 19.14 -17.09
CA ALA A 3 -3.09 20.27 -16.19
C ALA A 3 -4.32 21.10 -16.62
N ALA A 4 -4.49 21.33 -17.93
CA ALA A 4 -5.63 22.08 -18.46
C ALA A 4 -6.94 21.32 -18.30
N VAL A 5 -6.93 20.01 -18.58
CA VAL A 5 -8.09 19.13 -18.38
C VAL A 5 -8.47 19.05 -16.90
N LEU A 6 -7.47 18.96 -16.01
CA LEU A 6 -7.70 18.97 -14.57
C LEU A 6 -8.32 20.29 -14.10
N ALA A 7 -7.78 21.43 -14.54
CA ALA A 7 -8.30 22.74 -14.19
C ALA A 7 -9.77 22.92 -14.64
N LEU A 8 -10.09 22.46 -15.86
CA LEU A 8 -11.47 22.48 -16.38
C LEU A 8 -12.41 21.60 -15.54
N GLY A 9 -12.00 20.37 -15.22
CA GLY A 9 -12.80 19.47 -14.37
C GLY A 9 -13.05 20.06 -12.98
N ILE A 10 -12.03 20.64 -12.35
CA ILE A 10 -12.16 21.32 -11.06
C ILE A 10 -13.11 22.52 -11.16
N ALA A 11 -12.95 23.37 -12.18
CA ALA A 11 -13.82 24.53 -12.39
C ALA A 11 -15.30 24.12 -12.51
N LEU A 12 -15.60 23.07 -13.30
CA LEU A 12 -16.95 22.53 -13.45
C LEU A 12 -17.49 21.89 -12.15
N THR A 13 -16.61 21.30 -11.33
CA THR A 13 -17.03 20.73 -10.03
C THR A 13 -17.44 21.84 -9.05
N VAL A 14 -16.76 23.00 -9.10
CA VAL A 14 -17.04 24.14 -8.23
C VAL A 14 -18.36 24.83 -8.58
N THR A 15 -18.79 24.81 -9.84
CA THR A 15 -20.06 25.44 -10.26
C THR A 15 -21.31 24.68 -9.79
N ARG A 16 -21.17 23.44 -9.28
CA ARG A 16 -22.24 22.62 -8.67
C ARG A 16 -23.51 22.49 -9.53
N GLN A 17 -23.38 22.45 -10.85
CA GLN A 17 -24.50 22.18 -11.74
C GLN A 17 -24.70 20.68 -11.88
N ALA A 18 -25.91 20.18 -11.60
CA ALA A 18 -26.23 18.76 -11.66
C ALA A 18 -26.04 18.16 -13.07
N SER A 19 -26.24 18.97 -14.13
CA SER A 19 -26.08 18.56 -15.52
C SER A 19 -24.63 18.30 -15.93
N THR A 20 -23.65 18.89 -15.24
CA THR A 20 -22.22 18.79 -15.59
C THR A 20 -21.42 17.93 -14.61
N GLU A 21 -22.04 17.43 -13.53
CA GLU A 21 -21.35 16.73 -12.45
C GLU A 21 -20.57 15.50 -12.93
N LEU A 22 -21.19 14.66 -13.78
CA LEU A 22 -20.53 13.47 -14.32
C LEU A 22 -19.33 13.84 -15.19
N ILE A 23 -19.49 14.84 -16.07
CA ILE A 23 -18.42 15.31 -16.95
C ILE A 23 -17.27 15.92 -16.13
N ALA A 24 -17.60 16.70 -15.10
CA ALA A 24 -16.63 17.30 -14.19
C ALA A 24 -15.78 16.21 -13.49
N GLN A 25 -16.42 15.16 -12.97
CA GLN A 25 -15.73 14.04 -12.34
C GLN A 25 -14.80 13.31 -13.32
N ILE A 26 -15.27 13.01 -14.54
CA ILE A 26 -14.47 12.36 -15.57
C ILE A 26 -13.24 13.21 -15.92
N LEU A 27 -13.44 14.50 -16.17
CA LEU A 27 -12.35 15.42 -16.52
C LEU A 27 -11.35 15.57 -15.38
N THR A 28 -11.80 15.67 -14.12
CA THR A 28 -10.89 15.74 -12.96
C THR A 28 -10.06 14.47 -12.83
N VAL A 29 -10.66 13.28 -12.99
CA VAL A 29 -9.92 12.01 -12.90
C VAL A 29 -8.92 11.87 -14.05
N ILE A 30 -9.36 12.06 -15.30
CA ILE A 30 -8.47 11.93 -16.48
C ILE A 30 -7.36 12.97 -16.45
N GLY A 31 -7.69 14.21 -16.09
CA GLY A 31 -6.74 15.31 -15.96
C GLY A 31 -5.69 15.04 -14.89
N ALA A 32 -6.10 14.57 -13.71
CA ALA A 32 -5.19 14.23 -12.62
C ALA A 32 -4.25 13.06 -12.98
N LEU A 33 -4.77 12.00 -13.59
CA LEU A 33 -3.97 10.86 -14.03
C LEU A 33 -2.98 11.23 -15.15
N SER A 34 -3.45 12.02 -16.12
CA SER A 34 -2.61 12.48 -17.23
C SER A 34 -1.53 13.44 -16.75
N PHE A 35 -1.84 14.32 -15.79
CA PHE A 35 -0.85 15.19 -15.14
C PHE A 35 0.18 14.36 -14.38
N ALA A 36 -0.27 13.38 -13.59
CA ALA A 36 0.61 12.52 -12.82
C ALA A 36 1.59 11.75 -13.71
N GLY A 37 1.07 11.08 -14.76
CA GLY A 37 1.90 10.34 -15.70
C GLY A 37 2.91 11.23 -16.44
N ALA A 38 2.50 12.42 -16.88
CA ALA A 38 3.40 13.36 -17.53
C ALA A 38 4.53 13.83 -16.60
N LEU A 39 4.21 14.14 -15.34
CA LEU A 39 5.21 14.59 -14.38
C LEU A 39 6.19 13.48 -13.99
N MET A 40 5.74 12.22 -13.90
CA MET A 40 6.62 11.07 -13.68
C MET A 40 7.68 10.92 -14.78
N VAL A 41 7.27 11.11 -16.05
CA VAL A 41 8.19 10.97 -17.20
C VAL A 41 9.11 12.18 -17.33
N TYR A 42 8.61 13.39 -17.07
CA TYR A 42 9.38 14.61 -17.26
C TYR A 42 10.54 14.78 -16.25
N ASP A 43 10.33 14.34 -15.01
CA ASP A 43 11.27 14.54 -13.90
C ASP A 43 11.84 13.21 -13.40
N ASP A 44 11.91 12.19 -14.28
CA ASP A 44 12.49 10.86 -14.03
C ASP A 44 12.05 10.20 -12.71
N ALA A 45 10.77 10.37 -12.35
CA ALA A 45 10.19 9.93 -11.08
C ALA A 45 11.00 10.36 -9.84
N SER A 46 11.53 11.58 -9.84
CA SER A 46 12.21 12.18 -8.70
C SER A 46 11.29 12.23 -7.46
N LEU A 47 11.88 12.38 -6.27
CA LEU A 47 11.12 12.59 -5.04
C LEU A 47 10.20 13.82 -5.14
N ARG A 48 10.65 14.89 -5.79
CA ARG A 48 9.86 16.12 -5.97
C ARG A 48 8.63 15.83 -6.83
N ALA A 49 8.80 15.16 -7.96
CA ALA A 49 7.67 14.72 -8.79
C ALA A 49 6.71 13.82 -8.02
N ALA A 50 7.20 12.80 -7.31
CA ALA A 50 6.36 11.90 -6.53
C ALA A 50 5.54 12.64 -5.45
N THR A 51 6.15 13.61 -4.74
CA THR A 51 5.42 14.43 -3.76
C THR A 51 4.37 15.32 -4.41
N ALA A 52 4.69 15.99 -5.52
CA ALA A 52 3.74 16.81 -6.26
C ALA A 52 2.56 15.98 -6.79
N ILE A 53 2.83 14.79 -7.34
CA ILE A 53 1.79 13.85 -7.80
C ILE A 53 0.88 13.44 -6.64
N THR A 54 1.47 13.09 -5.49
CA THR A 54 0.71 12.71 -4.29
C THR A 54 -0.24 13.82 -3.85
N ILE A 55 0.25 15.06 -3.79
CA ILE A 55 -0.56 16.23 -3.41
C ILE A 55 -1.68 16.48 -4.42
N VAL A 56 -1.37 16.47 -5.71
CA VAL A 56 -2.36 16.71 -6.78
C VAL A 56 -3.43 15.61 -6.80
N LEU A 57 -3.06 14.34 -6.67
CA LEU A 57 -4.01 13.23 -6.61
C LEU A 57 -4.89 13.33 -5.36
N ALA A 58 -4.32 13.64 -4.19
CA ALA A 58 -5.08 13.78 -2.95
C ALA A 58 -6.07 14.96 -3.03
N ALA A 59 -5.63 16.13 -3.47
CA ALA A 59 -6.50 17.29 -3.64
C ALA A 59 -7.62 17.02 -4.65
N SER A 60 -7.28 16.41 -5.79
CA SER A 60 -8.25 16.04 -6.83
C SER A 60 -9.24 14.99 -6.32
N ALA A 61 -8.80 14.04 -5.48
CA ALA A 61 -9.67 13.05 -4.85
C ALA A 61 -10.73 13.68 -3.95
N LEU A 62 -10.36 14.72 -3.18
CA LEU A 62 -11.28 15.44 -2.30
C LEU A 62 -12.30 16.27 -3.08
N VAL A 63 -11.86 16.91 -4.17
CA VAL A 63 -12.73 17.71 -5.06
C VAL A 63 -13.71 16.80 -5.80
N ALA A 64 -13.21 15.73 -6.44
CA ALA A 64 -14.02 14.81 -7.24
C ALA A 64 -14.70 13.69 -6.43
N ARG A 65 -14.50 13.64 -5.10
CA ARG A 65 -14.98 12.57 -4.22
C ARG A 65 -14.63 11.16 -4.72
N SER A 66 -13.44 11.01 -5.30
CA SER A 66 -13.00 9.80 -6.00
C SER A 66 -12.15 8.88 -5.12
N SER A 67 -12.69 7.70 -4.81
CA SER A 67 -11.96 6.64 -4.11
C SER A 67 -10.77 6.08 -4.92
N LEU A 68 -10.82 6.18 -6.25
CA LEU A 68 -9.69 5.78 -7.09
C LEU A 68 -8.51 6.73 -6.89
N LEU A 69 -8.76 8.04 -6.96
CA LEU A 69 -7.70 9.03 -6.82
C LEU A 69 -7.09 9.03 -5.41
N ILE A 70 -7.88 8.81 -4.36
CA ILE A 70 -7.33 8.71 -3.00
C ILE A 70 -6.47 7.44 -2.83
N ALA A 71 -6.86 6.31 -3.44
CA ALA A 71 -6.05 5.10 -3.44
C ALA A 71 -4.71 5.34 -4.14
N LEU A 72 -4.72 5.97 -5.31
CA LEU A 72 -3.51 6.31 -6.05
C LEU A 72 -2.65 7.34 -5.33
N ALA A 73 -3.24 8.31 -4.61
CA ALA A 73 -2.49 9.24 -3.78
C ALA A 73 -1.72 8.51 -2.67
N VAL A 74 -2.35 7.54 -1.99
CA VAL A 74 -1.70 6.73 -0.96
C VAL A 74 -0.59 5.85 -1.56
N LEU A 75 -0.79 5.29 -2.74
CA LEU A 75 0.27 4.54 -3.45
C LEU A 75 1.42 5.44 -3.91
N SER A 76 1.13 6.65 -4.40
CA SER A 76 2.13 7.65 -4.76
C SER A 76 2.93 8.11 -3.54
N LEU A 77 2.28 8.24 -2.38
CA LEU A 77 2.97 8.53 -1.12
C LEU A 77 3.98 7.43 -0.76
N ALA A 78 3.66 6.15 -1.05
CA ALA A 78 4.59 5.06 -0.84
C ALA A 78 5.82 5.17 -1.76
N ALA A 79 5.62 5.64 -3.00
CA ALA A 79 6.73 5.88 -3.93
C ALA A 79 7.68 6.97 -3.41
N CYS A 80 7.20 7.96 -2.66
CA CYS A 80 8.05 8.93 -1.97
C CYS A 80 8.99 8.28 -0.94
N LEU A 81 8.64 7.12 -0.38
CA LEU A 81 9.47 6.35 0.56
C LEU A 81 10.34 5.28 -0.15
N GLY A 82 10.43 5.33 -1.48
CA GLY A 82 11.21 4.39 -2.26
C GLY A 82 10.47 3.08 -2.58
N ALA A 83 9.13 3.03 -2.45
CA ALA A 83 8.36 1.93 -3.01
C ALA A 83 8.41 1.96 -4.54
N ARG A 84 8.79 0.83 -5.15
CA ARG A 84 9.01 0.72 -6.60
C ARG A 84 8.49 -0.61 -7.11
N THR A 85 8.03 -0.60 -8.36
CA THR A 85 7.70 -1.83 -9.09
C THR A 85 8.54 -1.88 -10.36
N SER A 86 8.99 -3.07 -10.75
CA SER A 86 9.65 -3.25 -12.04
C SER A 86 9.21 -4.54 -12.73
N TYR A 87 9.22 -4.51 -14.06
CA TYR A 87 8.92 -5.64 -14.91
C TYR A 87 10.14 -5.94 -15.77
N ARG A 88 10.61 -7.19 -15.74
CA ARG A 88 11.71 -7.66 -16.61
C ARG A 88 11.49 -9.12 -16.96
N HIS A 89 11.44 -9.44 -18.25
CA HIS A 89 11.31 -10.81 -18.78
C HIS A 89 10.26 -11.67 -18.04
N ALA A 90 8.99 -11.25 -18.06
CA ALA A 90 7.87 -11.93 -17.39
C ALA A 90 7.97 -12.06 -15.86
N VAL A 91 8.93 -11.37 -15.23
CA VAL A 91 9.04 -11.28 -13.77
C VAL A 91 8.59 -9.90 -13.31
N TYR A 92 7.65 -9.88 -12.38
CA TYR A 92 7.23 -8.69 -11.66
C TYR A 92 7.96 -8.63 -10.33
N SER A 93 8.51 -7.47 -10.02
CA SER A 93 9.20 -7.22 -8.75
C SER A 93 8.59 -6.00 -8.07
N LEU A 94 8.48 -6.10 -6.75
CA LEU A 94 8.10 -5.01 -5.86
C LEU A 94 9.24 -4.82 -4.87
N ALA A 95 9.65 -3.58 -4.70
CA ALA A 95 10.70 -3.19 -3.77
C ALA A 95 10.15 -2.14 -2.81
N ILE A 96 10.46 -2.30 -1.52
CA ILE A 96 10.26 -1.29 -0.49
C ILE A 96 11.62 -1.04 0.13
N GLN A 97 12.12 0.18 -0.04
CA GLN A 97 13.46 0.54 0.42
C GLN A 97 13.55 0.61 1.94
N GLU A 98 12.49 1.08 2.60
CA GLU A 98 12.42 1.21 4.07
C GLU A 98 11.18 0.51 4.65
N PRO A 99 11.26 -0.81 4.88
CA PRO A 99 10.15 -1.59 5.45
C PRO A 99 9.57 -1.00 6.74
N THR A 100 10.39 -0.63 7.72
CA THR A 100 9.94 -0.13 9.03
C THR A 100 9.23 1.20 8.91
N VAL A 101 9.82 2.14 8.16
CA VAL A 101 9.23 3.47 7.96
C VAL A 101 7.89 3.33 7.24
N THR A 102 7.83 2.46 6.23
CA THR A 102 6.58 2.14 5.52
C THR A 102 5.53 1.58 6.49
N ILE A 103 5.87 0.59 7.32
CA ILE A 103 4.95 0.00 8.29
C ILE A 103 4.43 1.05 9.27
N VAL A 104 5.32 1.83 9.89
CA VAL A 104 4.94 2.81 10.91
C VAL A 104 4.09 3.93 10.31
N LEU A 105 4.53 4.52 9.20
CA LEU A 105 3.84 5.65 8.56
C LEU A 105 2.46 5.22 8.06
N PHE A 106 2.36 4.10 7.34
CA PHE A 106 1.06 3.66 6.81
C PHE A 106 0.16 3.06 7.90
N SER A 107 0.68 2.52 9.00
CA SER A 107 -0.14 2.16 10.16
C SER A 107 -0.73 3.40 10.82
N GLY A 108 0.08 4.45 11.02
CA GLY A 108 -0.38 5.74 11.52
C GLY A 108 -1.41 6.39 10.61
N LEU A 109 -1.15 6.40 9.30
CA LEU A 109 -2.08 6.92 8.29
C LEU A 109 -3.38 6.13 8.25
N ALA A 110 -3.32 4.80 8.34
CA ALA A 110 -4.50 3.95 8.39
C ALA A 110 -5.37 4.25 9.61
N LEU A 111 -4.75 4.35 10.79
CA LEU A 111 -5.44 4.68 12.03
C LEU A 111 -6.04 6.09 11.97
N ALA A 112 -5.27 7.08 11.55
CA ALA A 112 -5.74 8.45 11.41
C ALA A 112 -6.92 8.55 10.45
N ALA A 113 -6.81 7.96 9.26
CA ALA A 113 -7.88 7.94 8.26
C ALA A 113 -9.13 7.23 8.79
N TYR A 114 -8.98 6.11 9.51
CA TYR A 114 -10.10 5.41 10.14
C TYR A 114 -10.77 6.22 11.26
N LEU A 115 -9.99 6.91 12.11
CA LEU A 115 -10.55 7.76 13.16
C LEU A 115 -11.26 8.99 12.58
N ILE A 116 -10.70 9.58 11.52
CA ILE A 116 -11.31 10.69 10.78
C ILE A 116 -12.61 10.23 10.10
N SER A 117 -12.65 9.02 9.53
CA SER A 117 -13.85 8.52 8.85
C SER A 117 -15.08 8.50 9.75
N LYS A 118 -14.91 8.24 11.05
CA LYS A 118 -16.00 8.27 12.05
C LYS A 118 -16.64 9.65 12.26
N ARG A 119 -16.01 10.72 11.77
CA ARG A 119 -16.46 12.12 11.95
C ARG A 119 -16.89 12.78 10.64
N LEU A 120 -16.73 12.10 9.51
CA LEU A 120 -16.99 12.66 8.19
C LEU A 120 -18.40 12.33 7.71
N LYS A 121 -18.91 13.14 6.77
CA LYS A 121 -20.11 12.81 6.00
C LYS A 121 -19.81 11.61 5.08
N ALA A 122 -20.84 10.83 4.74
CA ALA A 122 -20.74 9.56 3.99
C ALA A 122 -19.80 9.62 2.77
N ASP A 123 -19.86 10.70 1.98
CA ASP A 123 -19.02 10.87 0.79
C ASP A 123 -17.52 10.89 1.10
N TYR A 124 -17.14 11.61 2.16
CA TYR A 124 -15.75 11.75 2.59
C TYR A 124 -15.31 10.60 3.50
N GLU A 125 -16.26 10.01 4.24
CA GLU A 125 -16.03 8.77 5.00
C GLU A 125 -15.52 7.67 4.05
N ARG A 126 -16.15 7.50 2.89
CA ARG A 126 -15.72 6.52 1.88
C ARG A 126 -14.27 6.73 1.45
N LEU A 127 -13.85 7.98 1.25
CA LEU A 127 -12.45 8.30 0.89
C LEU A 127 -11.49 7.93 2.02
N ALA A 128 -11.83 8.29 3.25
CA ALA A 128 -11.01 8.02 4.41
C ALA A 128 -10.87 6.51 4.67
N ILE A 129 -11.95 5.73 4.55
CA ILE A 129 -11.90 4.27 4.60
C ILE A 129 -11.06 3.68 3.46
N THR A 130 -11.17 4.23 2.25
CA THR A 130 -10.34 3.78 1.12
C THR A 130 -8.87 4.03 1.41
N ALA A 131 -8.50 5.22 1.88
CA ALA A 131 -7.14 5.54 2.27
C ALA A 131 -6.63 4.62 3.38
N ALA A 132 -7.45 4.32 4.39
CA ALA A 132 -7.10 3.40 5.46
C ALA A 132 -6.81 1.99 4.93
N ARG A 133 -7.67 1.46 4.05
CA ARG A 133 -7.51 0.12 3.48
C ARG A 133 -6.27 0.00 2.59
N VAL A 134 -6.00 1.00 1.76
CA VAL A 134 -4.79 1.02 0.91
C VAL A 134 -3.54 1.17 1.75
N SER A 135 -3.59 1.94 2.84
CA SER A 135 -2.49 2.04 3.80
C SER A 135 -2.20 0.70 4.48
N ILE A 136 -3.22 -0.04 4.91
CA ILE A 136 -3.06 -1.39 5.47
C ILE A 136 -2.42 -2.36 4.45
N LEU A 137 -2.76 -2.24 3.16
CA LEU A 137 -2.11 -3.02 2.11
C LEU A 137 -0.61 -2.71 2.03
N LEU A 138 -0.23 -1.43 2.12
CA LEU A 138 1.19 -1.02 2.13
C LEU A 138 1.93 -1.46 3.39
N VAL A 139 1.26 -1.46 4.56
CA VAL A 139 1.82 -2.03 5.80
C VAL A 139 2.21 -3.50 5.58
N ASN A 140 1.32 -4.27 4.95
CA ASN A 140 1.61 -5.67 4.67
C ASN A 140 2.74 -5.86 3.66
N PHE A 141 2.85 -5.01 2.64
CA PHE A 141 4.02 -5.04 1.76
C PHE A 141 5.31 -4.69 2.51
N GLY A 142 5.27 -3.71 3.41
CA GLY A 142 6.41 -3.39 4.28
C GLY A 142 6.85 -4.61 5.09
N PHE A 143 5.92 -5.30 5.75
CA PHE A 143 6.23 -6.54 6.46
C PHE A 143 6.73 -7.65 5.53
N TRP A 144 6.16 -7.80 4.34
CA TRP A 144 6.55 -8.84 3.40
C TRP A 144 8.01 -8.66 2.94
N ILE A 145 8.36 -7.46 2.47
CA ILE A 145 9.73 -7.14 2.06
C ILE A 145 10.67 -7.21 3.28
N GLY A 146 10.27 -6.67 4.43
CA GLY A 146 11.05 -6.74 5.66
C GLY A 146 11.33 -8.18 6.12
N SER A 147 10.38 -9.10 5.96
CA SER A 147 10.53 -10.52 6.33
C SER A 147 11.51 -11.31 5.46
N LEU A 148 11.91 -10.75 4.32
CA LEU A 148 12.86 -11.37 3.39
C LEU A 148 14.27 -10.81 3.54
N TRP A 149 14.42 -9.52 3.86
CA TRP A 149 15.71 -8.82 3.82
C TRP A 149 16.04 -7.98 5.06
N GLY A 150 15.12 -7.87 6.02
CA GLY A 150 15.23 -6.96 7.17
C GLY A 150 15.12 -5.49 6.77
N ASP A 151 15.56 -4.59 7.66
CA ASP A 151 15.62 -3.16 7.40
C ASP A 151 16.95 -2.54 7.88
N ARG A 152 17.44 -1.57 7.11
CA ARG A 152 18.68 -0.83 7.34
C ARG A 152 18.46 0.53 7.98
N LEU A 153 17.20 0.99 8.07
CA LEU A 153 16.79 2.27 8.66
C LEU A 153 17.59 3.46 8.08
N LEU A 154 17.59 3.62 6.74
CA LEU A 154 18.42 4.62 6.07
C LEU A 154 18.06 6.04 6.51
N LEU A 155 16.76 6.37 6.59
CA LEU A 155 16.24 7.66 7.03
C LEU A 155 16.65 7.97 8.47
N GLY A 156 16.52 6.99 9.38
CA GLY A 156 16.99 7.13 10.76
C GLY A 156 18.50 7.38 10.81
N ARG A 157 19.28 6.67 10.00
CA ARG A 157 20.73 6.88 9.92
C ARG A 157 21.08 8.27 9.40
N HIS A 158 20.36 8.78 8.39
CA HIS A 158 20.57 10.14 7.87
C HIS A 158 20.22 11.22 8.90
N LEU A 159 19.15 11.03 9.68
CA LEU A 159 18.71 12.00 10.69
C LEU A 159 19.57 11.99 11.95
N PHE A 160 20.01 10.82 12.41
CA PHE A 160 20.69 10.65 13.70
C PHE A 160 22.21 10.45 13.59
N ASN A 161 22.74 10.08 12.43
CA ASN A 161 24.19 9.89 12.22
C ASN A 161 24.64 10.16 10.76
N PRO A 162 24.60 11.44 10.32
CA PRO A 162 24.86 11.84 8.93
C PRO A 162 26.30 11.58 8.44
N GLY A 163 27.26 11.26 9.32
CA GLY A 163 28.66 11.00 8.99
C GLY A 163 29.02 9.53 8.71
N SER A 164 28.07 8.59 8.84
CA SER A 164 28.33 7.14 8.80
C SER A 164 28.34 6.50 7.40
N ILE A 165 28.31 7.31 6.32
CA ILE A 165 28.25 6.83 4.94
C ILE A 165 29.67 6.65 4.41
N SER A 166 30.20 5.43 4.49
CA SER A 166 31.38 5.06 3.68
C SER A 166 30.97 5.01 2.20
N PRO A 167 31.64 5.73 1.28
CA PRO A 167 31.29 5.76 -0.16
C PRO A 167 31.38 4.40 -0.87
N THR A 168 31.99 3.41 -0.20
CA THR A 168 32.22 2.04 -0.69
C THR A 168 31.38 0.99 0.03
N GLY A 169 30.37 1.40 0.80
CA GLY A 169 29.58 0.54 1.69
C GLY A 169 28.90 -0.63 0.98
N SER A 170 29.47 -1.82 1.15
CA SER A 170 28.95 -3.08 0.64
C SER A 170 27.45 -3.24 0.95
N TRP A 171 26.69 -3.87 0.04
CA TRP A 171 25.28 -4.25 0.25
C TRP A 171 25.04 -5.15 1.49
N ARG A 172 26.10 -5.50 2.25
CA ARG A 172 26.14 -6.38 3.41
C ARG A 172 26.27 -5.64 4.76
N THR A 173 26.55 -4.34 4.77
CA THR A 173 26.77 -3.55 6.01
C THR A 173 25.72 -2.44 6.08
N ALA A 174 24.70 -2.41 6.94
CA ALA A 174 24.36 -3.21 8.11
C ALA A 174 22.83 -3.23 8.21
N VAL A 175 22.21 -4.40 8.15
CA VAL A 175 20.80 -4.57 8.50
C VAL A 175 20.68 -4.30 10.00
N VAL A 176 19.88 -3.29 10.37
CA VAL A 176 19.70 -2.86 11.76
C VAL A 176 18.58 -3.66 12.43
N ILE A 177 17.50 -3.90 11.69
CA ILE A 177 16.38 -4.73 12.14
C ILE A 177 16.42 -6.05 11.35
N PRO A 178 16.68 -7.19 12.01
CA PRO A 178 16.71 -8.49 11.36
C PRO A 178 15.38 -8.86 10.69
N ASP A 179 15.46 -9.63 9.61
CA ASP A 179 14.31 -10.23 8.90
C ASP A 179 13.39 -11.04 9.83
N THR A 180 13.96 -11.79 10.77
CA THR A 180 13.23 -12.57 11.78
C THR A 180 12.25 -11.74 12.61
N VAL A 181 12.58 -10.48 12.92
CA VAL A 181 11.71 -9.56 13.65
C VAL A 181 10.46 -9.25 12.82
N PHE A 182 10.62 -9.00 11.52
CA PHE A 182 9.49 -8.80 10.62
C PHE A 182 8.70 -10.09 10.42
N THR A 183 9.37 -11.24 10.30
CA THR A 183 8.70 -12.54 10.13
C THR A 183 7.79 -12.86 11.31
N ILE A 184 8.32 -12.82 12.53
CA ILE A 184 7.56 -13.12 13.75
C ILE A 184 6.52 -12.01 14.00
N GLY A 185 6.93 -10.75 13.88
CA GLY A 185 6.05 -9.60 14.10
C GLY A 185 4.86 -9.59 13.16
N TRP A 186 5.07 -9.91 11.87
CA TRP A 186 3.99 -9.99 10.89
C TRP A 186 3.04 -11.14 11.17
N ALA A 187 3.56 -12.33 11.52
CA ALA A 187 2.74 -13.47 11.90
C ALA A 187 1.84 -13.14 13.10
N LEU A 188 2.41 -12.56 14.16
CA LEU A 188 1.66 -12.16 15.35
C LEU A 188 0.63 -11.08 15.03
N ALA A 189 1.00 -10.08 14.23
CA ALA A 189 0.08 -9.01 13.82
C ALA A 189 -1.10 -9.55 13.00
N LEU A 190 -0.83 -10.42 12.01
CA LEU A 190 -1.88 -11.04 11.19
C LEU A 190 -2.82 -11.91 12.01
N LEU A 191 -2.29 -12.70 12.96
CA LEU A 191 -3.12 -13.50 13.87
C LEU A 191 -3.97 -12.62 14.78
N ALA A 192 -3.36 -11.62 15.44
CA ALA A 192 -4.07 -10.74 16.36
C ALA A 192 -5.18 -9.96 15.63
N VAL A 193 -4.87 -9.35 14.49
CA VAL A 193 -5.83 -8.59 13.68
C VAL A 193 -6.89 -9.49 13.05
N GLY A 194 -6.52 -10.69 12.61
CA GLY A 194 -7.46 -11.68 12.07
C GLY A 194 -8.46 -12.18 13.11
N VAL A 195 -7.98 -12.53 14.31
CA VAL A 195 -8.83 -12.97 15.44
C VAL A 195 -9.74 -11.82 15.89
N TRP A 196 -9.19 -10.62 16.05
CA TRP A 196 -9.99 -9.44 16.36
C TRP A 196 -11.06 -9.18 15.29
N GLY A 197 -10.67 -9.23 14.01
CA GLY A 197 -11.58 -9.05 12.88
C GLY A 197 -12.70 -10.09 12.87
N ALA A 198 -12.43 -11.34 13.26
CA ALA A 198 -13.43 -12.39 13.36
C ALA A 198 -14.40 -12.13 14.52
N ARG A 199 -13.90 -11.72 15.69
CA ARG A 199 -14.73 -11.39 16.86
C ARG A 199 -15.66 -10.20 16.61
N GLU A 200 -15.15 -9.18 15.92
CA GLU A 200 -15.90 -7.96 15.59
C GLU A 200 -16.71 -8.06 14.28
N ASN A 201 -16.81 -9.27 13.70
CA ASN A 201 -17.49 -9.53 12.43
C ASN A 201 -17.05 -8.59 11.27
N ARG A 202 -15.76 -8.24 11.24
CA ARG A 202 -15.14 -7.38 10.22
C ARG A 202 -14.59 -8.23 9.07
N ARG A 203 -15.48 -8.69 8.18
CA ARG A 203 -15.12 -9.57 7.05
C ARG A 203 -13.93 -9.09 6.22
N TRP A 204 -13.88 -7.80 5.90
CA TRP A 204 -12.76 -7.22 5.14
C TRP A 204 -11.41 -7.45 5.84
N VAL A 205 -11.36 -7.24 7.16
CA VAL A 205 -10.15 -7.42 7.97
C VAL A 205 -9.72 -8.88 7.98
N VAL A 206 -10.66 -9.81 8.19
CA VAL A 206 -10.37 -11.26 8.18
C VAL A 206 -9.86 -11.72 6.82
N ASN A 207 -10.49 -11.28 5.73
CA ASN A 207 -10.07 -11.62 4.38
C ASN A 207 -8.67 -11.07 4.07
N THR A 208 -8.39 -9.82 4.44
CA THR A 208 -7.05 -9.23 4.28
C THR A 208 -6.01 -9.98 5.10
N ALA A 209 -6.29 -10.28 6.37
CA ALA A 209 -5.38 -11.04 7.23
C ALA A 209 -5.14 -12.46 6.70
N ALA A 210 -6.16 -13.14 6.19
CA ALA A 210 -6.03 -14.48 5.61
C ALA A 210 -5.20 -14.48 4.32
N VAL A 211 -5.42 -13.52 3.42
CA VAL A 211 -4.64 -13.39 2.18
C VAL A 211 -3.16 -13.13 2.48
N PHE A 212 -2.87 -12.14 3.32
CA PHE A 212 -1.48 -11.84 3.68
C PHE A 212 -0.86 -12.91 4.58
N GLY A 213 -1.64 -13.60 5.40
CA GLY A 213 -1.23 -14.80 6.12
C GLY A 213 -0.82 -15.93 5.19
N GLY A 214 -1.56 -16.14 4.09
CA GLY A 214 -1.15 -17.05 3.03
C GLY A 214 0.17 -16.63 2.39
N ILE A 215 0.30 -15.36 1.97
CA ILE A 215 1.54 -14.83 1.39
C ILE A 215 2.72 -15.02 2.35
N HIS A 216 2.55 -14.67 3.63
CA HIS A 216 3.56 -14.83 4.66
C HIS A 216 3.96 -16.29 4.81
N PHE A 217 2.98 -17.18 5.02
CA PHE A 217 3.20 -18.62 5.15
C PHE A 217 3.99 -19.18 3.96
N TYR A 218 3.59 -18.85 2.73
CA TYR A 218 4.28 -19.36 1.54
C TYR A 218 5.68 -18.79 1.35
N THR A 219 5.86 -17.52 1.68
CA THR A 219 7.18 -16.88 1.63
C THR A 219 8.15 -17.65 2.52
N GLN A 220 7.72 -17.99 3.74
CA GLN A 220 8.55 -18.74 4.69
C GLN A 220 8.64 -20.25 4.34
N TRP A 221 7.55 -20.84 3.85
CA TRP A 221 7.52 -22.24 3.41
C TRP A 221 8.56 -22.50 2.33
N PHE A 222 8.59 -21.67 1.28
CA PHE A 222 9.54 -21.85 0.20
C PHE A 222 10.95 -21.33 0.53
N SER A 223 11.12 -20.42 1.50
CA SER A 223 12.46 -20.04 1.95
C SER A 223 13.15 -21.20 2.69
N ILE A 224 12.41 -21.98 3.46
CA ILE A 224 12.93 -23.11 4.25
C ILE A 224 12.99 -24.39 3.41
N LEU A 225 11.87 -24.79 2.79
CA LEU A 225 11.73 -26.08 2.11
C LEU A 225 12.18 -26.06 0.65
N ARG A 226 12.42 -24.87 0.09
CA ARG A 226 12.72 -24.62 -1.33
C ARG A 226 11.57 -25.05 -2.26
N ALA A 227 11.64 -24.62 -3.52
CA ALA A 227 10.65 -24.92 -4.54
C ALA A 227 10.90 -26.31 -5.20
N ASN A 228 10.83 -27.38 -4.41
CA ASN A 228 10.83 -28.75 -4.92
C ASN A 228 9.39 -29.28 -5.12
N ALA A 229 9.22 -30.36 -5.88
CA ALA A 229 7.91 -30.88 -6.25
C ALA A 229 7.00 -31.20 -5.05
N ILE A 230 7.55 -31.82 -3.99
CA ILE A 230 6.80 -32.19 -2.78
C ILE A 230 6.37 -30.92 -2.03
N SER A 231 7.27 -29.95 -1.90
CA SER A 231 7.01 -28.66 -1.26
C SER A 231 5.92 -27.87 -1.98
N VAL A 232 5.95 -27.86 -3.32
CA VAL A 232 4.94 -27.19 -4.15
C VAL A 232 3.57 -27.88 -4.02
N LEU A 233 3.52 -29.21 -4.11
CA LEU A 233 2.27 -29.97 -3.96
C LEU A 233 1.69 -29.81 -2.55
N GLY A 234 2.51 -29.97 -1.51
CA GLY A 234 2.10 -29.83 -0.11
C GLY A 234 1.59 -28.43 0.19
N GLY A 235 2.32 -27.40 -0.26
CA GLY A 235 1.87 -26.03 -0.17
C GLY A 235 0.52 -25.85 -0.89
N GLY A 236 0.40 -26.29 -2.15
CA GLY A 236 -0.83 -26.18 -2.94
C GLY A 236 -2.06 -26.83 -2.31
N ILE A 237 -1.91 -27.98 -1.65
CA ILE A 237 -3.01 -28.61 -0.91
C ILE A 237 -3.43 -27.76 0.30
N LEU A 238 -2.46 -27.25 1.06
CA LEU A 238 -2.73 -26.41 2.23
C LEU A 238 -3.49 -25.12 1.86
N ILE A 239 -3.14 -24.43 0.76
CA ILE A 239 -3.88 -23.22 0.37
C ILE A 239 -5.30 -23.54 -0.07
N LEU A 240 -5.54 -24.68 -0.72
CA LEU A 240 -6.90 -25.08 -1.10
C LEU A 240 -7.77 -25.32 0.14
N ILE A 241 -7.21 -25.97 1.17
CA ILE A 241 -7.89 -26.17 2.47
C ILE A 241 -8.20 -24.82 3.12
N CYS A 242 -7.21 -23.92 3.21
CA CYS A 242 -7.39 -22.59 3.77
C CYS A 242 -8.41 -21.74 2.98
N ALA A 243 -8.37 -21.80 1.65
CA ALA A 243 -9.31 -21.10 0.78
C ALA A 243 -10.74 -21.61 0.98
N MET A 244 -10.92 -22.93 1.13
CA MET A 244 -12.23 -23.53 1.43
C MET A 244 -12.74 -23.09 2.81
N ALA A 245 -11.87 -23.05 3.83
CA ALA A 245 -12.23 -22.55 5.16
C ALA A 245 -12.66 -21.08 5.11
N LEU A 246 -11.91 -20.23 4.39
CA LEU A 246 -12.24 -18.81 4.22
C LEU A 246 -13.55 -18.62 3.43
N TYR A 247 -13.78 -19.43 2.40
CA TYR A 247 -15.03 -19.44 1.65
C TYR A 247 -16.22 -19.78 2.56
N ARG A 248 -16.10 -20.85 3.37
CA ARG A 248 -17.14 -21.26 4.34
C ARG A 248 -17.40 -20.17 5.38
N TYR A 249 -16.35 -19.56 5.92
CA TYR A 249 -16.47 -18.43 6.85
C TYR A 249 -17.27 -17.27 6.24
N ASN A 250 -16.92 -16.85 5.03
CA ASN A 250 -17.61 -15.76 4.34
C ASN A 250 -19.07 -16.10 3.99
N LYS A 251 -19.35 -17.36 3.67
CA LYS A 251 -20.73 -17.83 3.41
C LYS A 251 -21.57 -17.87 4.68
N ALA A 252 -21.03 -18.37 5.79
CA ALA A 252 -21.74 -18.46 7.06
C ALA A 252 -22.04 -17.08 7.67
N ALA A 253 -21.23 -16.08 7.34
CA ALA A 253 -21.45 -14.72 7.81
C ALA A 253 -22.53 -13.97 7.01
N ALA A 254 -22.87 -14.42 5.78
CA ALA A 254 -23.80 -13.78 4.83
C ALA A 254 -25.27 -14.03 5.19
#